data_AF-A0AAP7A0G2-F1
#
_entry.id   AF-A0AAP7A0G2-F1
#
_cell.length_a   1.000
_cell.length_b   1.000
_cell.length_c   1.000
_cell.angle_alpha   90.00
_cell.angle_beta   90.00
_cell.angle_gamma   90.00
#
_symmetry.space_group_name_H-M   'P 1'
#
loop_
_entity.id
_entity.type
_entity.pdbx_description
1 polymer ?
#
loop_
_entity_poly.entity_id
_entity_poly.type
_entity_poly.pdbx_seq_one_letter_code
_entity_poly.pdbx_strand_id
1 'polypeptide(L)'
;MAIKICSNCGESNKESAMLCIACSHSLKDATIEGTPEDEKQYNGILSVNQAELTCSHCHEKVEQGALKCKYCGSVIPSQSEQKLTSEATAQPSSSESGPGCAALLLVLVATAIFPLVGLLIGGVLAFHNDKDKQNLGTVLLVLGLLLELGYWLLR
;
A
#
# COMPACT_ATOMS: atom_id res chain seq x y z
N MET A 1 -2.10 -10.02 -21.86
CA MET A 1 -1.97 -10.71 -20.57
C MET A 1 -2.20 -12.15 -20.92
N ALA A 2 -1.16 -12.96 -20.90
CA ALA A 2 -1.27 -14.36 -21.24
C ALA A 2 -1.87 -15.13 -20.07
N ILE A 3 -2.75 -16.08 -20.38
CA ILE A 3 -3.45 -16.92 -19.42
C ILE A 3 -3.32 -18.39 -19.80
N LYS A 4 -3.36 -19.27 -18.81
CA LYS A 4 -3.42 -20.73 -19.00
C LYS A 4 -4.84 -21.21 -18.76
N ILE A 5 -5.44 -21.85 -19.75
CA ILE A 5 -6.76 -22.46 -19.61
C ILE A 5 -6.59 -23.90 -19.12
N CYS A 6 -7.26 -24.25 -18.02
CA CYS A 6 -7.19 -25.59 -17.47
C CYS A 6 -7.89 -26.62 -18.37
N SER A 7 -7.19 -27.66 -18.80
CA SER A 7 -7.73 -28.73 -19.65
C SER A 7 -8.77 -29.61 -18.94
N ASN A 8 -8.80 -29.60 -17.60
CA ASN A 8 -9.71 -30.44 -16.81
C ASN A 8 -11.04 -29.73 -16.48
N CYS A 9 -11.01 -28.44 -16.14
CA CYS A 9 -12.21 -27.71 -15.70
C CYS A 9 -12.50 -26.42 -16.46
N GLY A 10 -11.64 -26.02 -17.42
CA GLY A 10 -11.82 -24.81 -18.23
C GLY A 10 -11.51 -23.49 -17.52
N GLU A 11 -11.06 -23.51 -16.26
CA GLU A 11 -10.75 -22.29 -15.50
C GLU A 11 -9.54 -21.55 -16.11
N SER A 12 -9.58 -20.22 -16.09
CA SER A 12 -8.48 -19.36 -16.54
C SER A 12 -7.50 -19.07 -15.40
N ASN A 13 -6.22 -19.32 -15.63
CA ASN A 13 -5.18 -19.19 -14.63
C ASN A 13 -4.08 -18.24 -15.14
N LYS A 14 -3.29 -17.68 -14.22
CA LYS A 14 -2.11 -16.87 -14.59
C LYS A 14 -1.13 -17.73 -15.41
N GLU A 15 -0.41 -17.12 -16.34
CA GLU A 15 0.62 -17.84 -17.15
C GLU A 15 1.67 -18.55 -16.28
N SER A 16 2.01 -17.97 -15.13
CA SER A 16 2.96 -18.52 -14.15
C SER A 16 2.38 -19.61 -13.24
N ALA A 17 1.08 -19.90 -13.32
CA ALA A 17 0.45 -20.92 -12.47
C ALA A 17 0.89 -22.33 -12.88
N MET A 18 1.26 -23.14 -11.89
CA MET A 18 1.60 -24.56 -12.07
C MET A 18 0.42 -25.51 -11.82
N LEU A 19 -0.58 -25.05 -11.07
CA LEU A 19 -1.78 -25.78 -10.68
C LEU A 19 -3.01 -24.90 -10.91
N CYS A 20 -4.13 -25.52 -11.28
CA CYS A 20 -5.39 -24.85 -11.46
C CYS A 20 -5.96 -24.36 -10.13
N ILE A 21 -6.34 -23.09 -10.06
CA ILE A 21 -6.91 -22.50 -8.85
C ILE A 21 -8.25 -23.14 -8.46
N ALA A 22 -9.02 -23.63 -9.43
CA ALA A 22 -10.34 -24.21 -9.19
C ALA A 22 -10.28 -25.71 -8.89
N CYS A 23 -9.53 -26.51 -9.67
CA CYS A 23 -9.56 -27.97 -9.56
C CYS A 23 -8.22 -28.61 -9.15
N SER A 24 -7.19 -27.81 -8.89
CA SER A 24 -5.83 -28.26 -8.52
C SER A 24 -5.17 -29.19 -9.55
N HIS A 25 -5.71 -29.31 -10.76
CA HIS A 25 -5.10 -30.06 -11.85
C HIS A 25 -3.83 -29.35 -12.35
N SER A 26 -2.85 -30.13 -12.81
CA SER A 26 -1.59 -29.56 -13.29
C SER A 26 -1.80 -28.73 -14.56
N LEU A 27 -1.15 -27.56 -14.61
CA LEU A 27 -1.17 -26.65 -15.76
C LEU A 27 0.17 -26.63 -16.50
N LYS A 28 1.01 -27.65 -16.31
CA LYS A 28 2.33 -27.74 -16.97
C LYS A 28 2.19 -27.81 -18.49
N ASP A 29 1.17 -28.49 -18.98
CA ASP A 29 0.88 -28.70 -20.40
C ASP A 29 -0.32 -27.88 -20.89
N ALA A 30 -0.79 -26.90 -20.09
CA ALA A 30 -1.93 -26.08 -20.45
C ALA A 30 -1.57 -25.07 -21.55
N THR A 31 -2.43 -24.96 -22.57
CA THR A 31 -2.29 -23.99 -23.65
C THR A 31 -2.28 -22.57 -23.09
N ILE A 32 -1.25 -21.81 -23.47
CA ILE A 32 -1.13 -20.40 -23.14
C ILE A 32 -1.81 -19.59 -24.25
N GLU A 33 -2.82 -18.82 -23.87
CA GLU A 33 -3.58 -17.95 -24.77
C GLU A 33 -3.27 -16.48 -24.45
N GLY A 34 -3.07 -15.67 -25.48
CA GLY A 34 -2.80 -14.23 -25.38
C GLY A 34 -1.33 -13.85 -25.58
N THR A 35 -1.05 -12.54 -25.45
CA THR A 35 0.32 -12.02 -25.54
C THR A 35 1.09 -12.25 -24.24
N PRO A 36 2.27 -12.91 -24.28
CA PRO A 36 3.13 -13.11 -23.12
C PRO A 36 3.54 -11.75 -22.54
N GLU A 37 3.61 -11.65 -21.21
CA GLU A 37 3.97 -10.39 -20.55
C GLU A 37 5.40 -9.93 -20.88
N ASP A 38 6.29 -10.84 -21.30
CA ASP A 38 7.67 -10.52 -21.70
C ASP A 38 7.76 -9.62 -22.96
N GLU A 39 6.72 -9.57 -23.80
CA GLU A 39 6.66 -8.69 -24.98
C GLU A 39 6.06 -7.32 -24.65
N LYS A 40 5.53 -7.14 -23.44
CA LYS A 40 5.16 -5.83 -22.95
C LYS A 40 6.38 -5.21 -22.30
N GLN A 41 7.11 -4.40 -23.07
CA GLN A 41 7.78 -3.25 -22.45
C GLN A 41 6.69 -2.50 -21.68
N TYR A 42 6.70 -2.65 -20.36
CA TYR A 42 5.77 -1.98 -19.47
C TYR A 42 6.17 -0.50 -19.49
N ASN A 43 5.74 0.22 -20.53
CA ASN A 43 5.62 1.66 -20.52
C ASN A 43 4.47 1.95 -19.57
N GLY A 44 4.72 1.76 -18.27
CA GLY A 44 3.74 1.94 -17.24
C GLY A 44 3.19 3.35 -17.31
N ILE A 45 2.05 3.56 -16.65
CA ILE A 45 1.38 4.84 -16.46
C ILE A 45 2.30 5.89 -15.75
N LEU A 46 3.56 5.53 -15.45
CA LEU A 46 4.72 6.42 -15.20
C LEU A 46 5.24 7.17 -16.44
N SER A 47 4.70 6.94 -17.64
CA SER A 47 4.62 7.99 -18.65
C SER A 47 3.46 8.94 -18.33
N VAL A 48 3.32 9.34 -17.06
CA VAL A 48 2.72 10.64 -16.76
C VAL A 48 3.60 11.61 -17.54
N ASN A 49 2.98 12.35 -18.46
CA ASN A 49 3.55 13.46 -19.18
C ASN A 49 4.80 13.96 -18.46
N GLN A 50 5.95 13.87 -19.13
CA GLN A 50 7.17 14.60 -18.78
C GLN A 50 6.82 16.09 -18.85
N ALA A 51 6.02 16.55 -17.89
CA ALA A 51 5.83 17.93 -17.60
C ALA A 51 7.19 18.35 -17.08
N GLU A 52 7.92 19.08 -17.92
CA GLU A 52 9.15 19.77 -17.55
C GLU A 52 8.96 20.31 -16.14
N LEU A 53 9.71 19.73 -15.19
CA LEU A 53 9.52 20.03 -13.80
C LEU A 53 10.06 21.45 -13.59
N THR A 54 9.17 22.43 -13.57
CA THR A 54 9.54 23.83 -13.44
C THR A 54 9.64 24.19 -11.96
N CYS A 55 10.72 24.86 -11.58
CA CYS A 55 10.90 25.30 -10.20
C CYS A 55 9.85 26.35 -9.81
N SER A 56 9.09 26.12 -8.74
CA SER A 56 8.06 27.07 -8.27
C SER A 56 8.60 28.45 -7.84
N HIS A 57 9.91 28.57 -7.59
CA HIS A 57 10.53 29.82 -7.17
C HIS A 57 11.13 30.63 -8.32
N CYS A 58 11.81 29.98 -9.27
CA CYS A 58 12.51 30.68 -10.36
C CYS A 58 11.96 30.39 -11.75
N HIS A 59 10.94 29.53 -11.83
CA HIS A 59 10.29 29.11 -13.07
C HIS A 59 11.23 28.52 -14.13
N GLU A 60 12.43 28.10 -13.71
CA GLU A 60 13.43 27.47 -14.56
C GLU A 60 13.25 25.95 -14.56
N LYS A 61 13.67 25.30 -15.65
CA LYS A 61 13.58 23.84 -15.80
C LYS A 61 14.51 23.15 -14.80
N VAL A 62 13.99 22.15 -14.09
CA VAL A 62 14.71 21.37 -13.10
C VAL A 62 14.91 19.94 -13.61
N GLU A 63 16.13 19.43 -13.43
CA GLU A 63 16.45 18.05 -13.81
C GLU A 63 15.74 17.03 -12.91
N GLN A 64 15.31 15.92 -13.51
CA GLN A 64 14.58 14.85 -12.83
C GLN A 64 15.42 14.30 -11.66
N GLY A 65 14.84 14.28 -10.45
CA GLY A 65 15.52 13.80 -9.25
C GLY A 65 16.40 14.83 -8.54
N ALA A 66 16.45 16.09 -8.99
CA ALA A 66 17.17 17.14 -8.27
C ALA A 66 16.40 17.58 -7.02
N LEU A 67 16.99 17.32 -5.85
CA LEU A 67 16.46 17.76 -4.54
C LEU A 67 16.55 19.28 -4.36
N LYS A 68 17.34 19.97 -5.19
CA LYS A 68 17.65 21.40 -5.09
C LYS A 68 17.69 22.02 -6.48
N CYS A 69 17.04 23.17 -6.66
CA CYS A 69 17.12 23.91 -7.92
C CYS A 69 18.53 24.51 -8.11
N LYS A 70 19.14 24.28 -9.28
CA LYS A 70 20.47 24.81 -9.63
C LYS A 70 20.53 26.34 -9.71
N TYR A 71 19.41 26.99 -10.00
CA TYR A 71 19.34 28.42 -10.30
C TYR A 71 18.96 29.28 -9.09
N CYS A 72 18.09 28.79 -8.20
CA CYS A 72 17.66 29.54 -7.02
C CYS A 72 17.96 28.86 -5.68
N GLY A 73 18.44 27.61 -5.69
CA GLY A 73 18.74 26.86 -4.47
C GLY A 73 17.51 26.36 -3.69
N SER A 74 16.29 26.62 -4.16
CA SER A 74 15.07 26.16 -3.50
C SER A 74 14.96 24.63 -3.54
N VAL A 75 14.38 24.06 -2.48
CA VAL A 75 14.14 22.62 -2.35
C VAL A 75 12.91 22.26 -3.18
N ILE A 76 13.04 21.24 -4.02
CA ILE A 76 11.94 20.79 -4.87
C ILE A 76 11.18 19.70 -4.11
N PRO A 77 9.87 19.87 -3.84
CA PRO A 77 9.08 18.86 -3.17
C PRO A 77 9.01 17.62 -4.06
N SER A 78 9.58 16.50 -3.61
CA SER A 78 9.50 15.22 -4.32
C SER A 78 8.06 14.74 -4.30
N GLN A 79 7.49 14.57 -5.49
CA GLN A 79 6.09 14.19 -5.69
C GLN A 79 5.85 12.68 -5.47
N SER A 80 6.59 12.05 -4.55
CA SER A 80 6.48 10.62 -4.25
C SER A 80 5.33 10.27 -3.30
N GLU A 81 4.55 11.25 -2.83
CA GLU A 81 3.57 10.99 -1.75
C GLU A 81 2.11 11.36 -2.04
N GLN A 82 1.71 11.79 -3.25
CA GLN A 82 0.30 12.11 -3.49
C GLN A 82 -0.27 11.65 -4.84
N LYS A 83 -0.68 10.36 -4.90
CA LYS A 83 -2.02 9.88 -5.32
C LYS A 83 -1.95 8.37 -5.63
N LEU A 84 -2.65 7.52 -4.86
CA LEU A 84 -4.02 7.09 -5.18
C LEU A 84 -4.46 6.00 -4.19
N THR A 85 -5.39 6.37 -3.33
CA THR A 85 -6.32 5.46 -2.64
C THR A 85 -7.33 4.91 -3.65
N SER A 86 -7.57 3.59 -3.61
CA SER A 86 -8.78 2.84 -4.03
C SER A 86 -8.32 1.40 -4.33
N GLU A 87 -8.82 0.27 -3.85
CA GLU A 87 -9.96 -0.25 -3.05
C GLU A 87 -9.57 -1.74 -2.81
N ALA A 88 -9.96 -2.54 -1.83
CA ALA A 88 -11.11 -2.60 -0.94
C ALA A 88 -10.74 -3.47 0.27
N THR A 89 -11.31 -3.21 1.44
CA THR A 89 -12.07 -4.20 2.24
C THR A 89 -12.84 -3.46 3.33
N ALA A 90 -14.15 -3.35 3.09
CA ALA A 90 -15.25 -3.09 4.04
C ALA A 90 -15.10 -1.92 5.03
N GLN A 91 -15.40 -0.70 4.56
CA GLN A 91 -15.99 0.35 5.41
C GLN A 91 -17.52 0.31 5.27
N PRO A 92 -18.29 0.36 6.38
CA PRO A 92 -19.61 0.97 6.34
C PRO A 92 -19.43 2.49 6.26
N SER A 93 -20.12 3.07 5.30
CA SER A 93 -20.28 4.48 5.00
C SER A 93 -20.62 5.34 6.22
N SER A 94 -19.85 6.40 6.46
CA SER A 94 -20.37 7.68 6.93
C SER A 94 -19.35 8.80 6.73
N SER A 95 -19.64 9.66 5.75
CA SER A 95 -19.47 11.12 5.73
C SER A 95 -18.49 11.78 6.71
N GLU A 96 -17.61 12.59 6.13
CA GLU A 96 -16.87 13.70 6.75
C GLU A 96 -17.54 14.27 8.01
N SER A 97 -16.85 14.19 9.16
CA SER A 97 -17.01 15.08 10.33
C SER A 97 -15.90 14.81 11.35
N GLY A 98 -14.65 15.14 11.00
CA GLY A 98 -13.48 15.07 11.90
C GLY A 98 -13.16 13.67 12.48
N PRO A 99 -12.00 13.47 13.12
CA PRO A 99 -11.76 12.27 13.92
C PRO A 99 -12.62 12.39 15.19
N GLY A 100 -13.89 12.03 15.07
CA GLY A 100 -14.80 11.98 16.21
C GLY A 100 -14.25 11.03 17.26
N CYS A 101 -14.30 11.43 18.53
CA CYS A 101 -13.89 10.63 19.69
C CYS A 101 -14.43 9.19 19.65
N ALA A 102 -15.58 8.97 18.98
CA ALA A 102 -16.16 7.65 18.75
C ALA A 102 -15.26 6.71 17.92
N ALA A 103 -14.63 7.20 16.85
CA ALA A 103 -13.72 6.37 16.04
C ALA A 103 -12.47 5.99 16.84
N LEU A 104 -11.97 6.92 17.65
CA LEU A 104 -10.81 6.71 18.52
C LEU A 104 -11.12 5.72 19.66
N LEU A 105 -12.33 5.78 20.23
CA LEU A 105 -12.82 4.83 21.22
C LEU A 105 -13.01 3.43 20.64
N LEU A 106 -13.53 3.31 19.42
CA LEU A 106 -13.67 2.00 18.75
C LEU A 106 -12.32 1.34 18.49
N VAL A 107 -11.31 2.12 18.10
CA VAL A 107 -9.94 1.61 17.94
C VAL A 107 -9.37 1.16 19.29
N LEU A 108 -9.56 1.93 20.36
CA LEU A 108 -9.10 1.55 21.71
C LEU A 108 -9.76 0.27 22.23
N VAL A 109 -11.08 0.10 22.00
CA VAL A 109 -11.80 -1.12 22.37
C VAL A 109 -11.35 -2.30 21.52
N ALA A 110 -11.13 -2.11 20.22
CA ALA A 110 -10.62 -3.16 19.34
C ALA A 110 -9.19 -3.60 19.71
N THR A 111 -8.32 -2.66 20.12
CA THR A 111 -6.98 -2.99 20.62
C THR A 111 -7.00 -3.66 21.99
N ALA A 112 -8.04 -3.43 22.80
CA ALA A 112 -8.22 -4.16 24.05
C ALA A 112 -8.70 -5.61 23.83
N ILE A 113 -9.47 -5.87 22.75
CA ILE A 113 -9.98 -7.20 22.41
C ILE A 113 -8.92 -8.03 21.65
N PHE A 114 -8.15 -7.39 20.76
CA PHE A 114 -7.09 -8.04 19.97
C PHE A 114 -5.79 -7.21 20.02
N PRO A 115 -5.01 -7.32 21.11
CA PRO A 115 -3.79 -6.53 21.26
C PRO A 115 -2.76 -6.76 20.14
N LEU A 116 -2.74 -7.97 19.56
CA LEU A 116 -1.96 -8.32 18.37
C LEU A 116 -2.23 -7.40 17.17
N VAL A 117 -3.48 -6.97 16.94
CA VAL A 117 -3.83 -6.08 15.81
C VAL A 117 -3.29 -4.68 16.06
N GLY A 118 -3.36 -4.19 17.31
CA GLY A 118 -2.76 -2.93 17.72
C GLY A 118 -1.24 -2.90 17.58
N LEU A 119 -0.58 -4.02 17.91
CA LEU A 119 0.87 -4.18 17.77
C LEU A 119 1.31 -4.20 16.30
N LEU A 120 0.56 -4.88 15.42
CA LEU A 120 0.86 -4.92 13.98
C LEU A 120 0.66 -3.55 13.31
N ILE A 121 -0.48 -2.89 13.55
CA ILE A 121 -0.79 -1.58 12.96
C ILE A 121 0.13 -0.50 13.54
N GLY A 122 0.33 -0.50 14.86
CA GLY A 122 1.25 0.41 15.55
C GLY A 122 2.69 0.23 15.11
N GLY A 123 3.13 -1.03 14.92
CA GLY A 123 4.42 -1.37 14.34
C GLY A 123 4.64 -0.77 12.97
N VAL A 124 3.71 -0.99 12.03
CA VAL A 124 3.81 -0.45 10.67
C VAL A 124 3.83 1.08 10.66
N LEU A 125 2.99 1.75 11.48
CA LEU A 125 3.00 3.21 11.58
C LEU A 125 4.25 3.77 12.26
N ALA A 126 4.86 3.06 13.21
CA ALA A 126 6.07 3.50 13.90
C ALA A 126 7.30 3.59 12.98
N PHE A 127 7.31 2.83 11.87
CA PHE A 127 8.36 2.88 10.85
C PHE A 127 8.12 3.93 9.76
N HIS A 128 7.04 4.71 9.84
CA HIS A 128 6.80 5.79 8.88
C HIS A 128 7.77 6.95 9.13
N ASN A 129 8.28 7.56 8.05
CA ASN A 129 9.22 8.69 8.13
C ASN A 129 8.57 10.02 8.60
N ASP A 130 7.25 10.04 8.73
CA ASP A 130 6.47 11.19 9.17
C ASP A 130 6.33 11.15 10.69
N LYS A 131 6.81 12.19 11.38
CA LYS A 131 6.86 12.28 12.85
C LYS A 131 5.49 12.13 13.51
N ASP A 132 4.43 12.60 12.87
CA ASP A 132 3.08 12.57 13.44
C ASP A 132 2.49 11.15 13.35
N LYS A 133 2.74 10.46 12.23
CA LYS A 133 2.37 9.05 12.03
C LYS A 133 3.21 8.12 12.88
N GLN A 134 4.50 8.41 13.03
CA GLN A 134 5.43 7.68 13.88
C GLN A 134 5.04 7.77 15.36
N ASN A 135 4.70 8.98 15.85
CA ASN A 135 4.25 9.15 17.23
C ASN A 135 2.94 8.38 17.49
N LEU A 136 1.98 8.44 16.57
CA LEU A 136 0.73 7.69 16.69
C LEU A 136 0.99 6.18 16.70
N GLY A 137 1.84 5.68 15.81
CA GLY A 137 2.24 4.28 15.74
C GLY A 137 2.95 3.82 17.01
N THR A 138 3.88 4.64 17.53
CA THR A 138 4.63 4.34 18.75
C THR A 138 3.71 4.23 19.97
N VAL A 139 2.74 5.15 20.11
CA VAL A 139 1.76 5.09 21.21
C VAL A 139 0.90 3.83 21.12
N LEU A 140 0.43 3.47 19.93
CA LEU A 140 -0.35 2.25 19.70
C LEU A 140 0.44 0.98 20.01
N LEU A 141 1.72 0.95 19.62
CA LEU A 141 2.62 -0.19 19.85
C LEU A 141 2.91 -0.37 21.35
N VAL A 142 3.25 0.71 22.05
CA VAL A 142 3.52 0.69 23.51
C VAL A 142 2.27 0.33 24.29
N LEU A 143 1.12 0.91 23.95
CA LEU A 143 -0.15 0.60 24.61
C LEU A 143 -0.56 -0.86 24.40
N GLY A 144 -0.40 -1.39 23.19
CA GLY A 144 -0.67 -2.80 22.89
C GLY A 144 0.21 -3.75 23.71
N LEU A 145 1.52 -3.49 23.77
CA LEU A 145 2.47 -4.28 24.56
C LEU A 145 2.15 -4.28 26.05
N LEU A 146 1.79 -3.12 26.63
CA LEU A 146 1.43 -3.02 28.05
C LEU A 146 0.16 -3.81 28.39
N LEU A 147 -0.82 -3.83 27.49
CA LEU A 147 -2.05 -4.61 27.68
C LEU A 147 -1.80 -6.12 27.61
N GLU A 148 -0.94 -6.60 26.70
CA GLU A 148 -0.55 -8.02 26.66
C GLU A 148 0.20 -8.45 27.92
N LEU A 149 1.17 -7.64 28.35
CA LEU A 149 2.00 -7.91 29.52
C LEU A 149 1.16 -7.89 30.80
N GLY A 150 0.22 -6.94 30.92
CA GLY A 150 -0.74 -6.88 32.01
C GLY A 150 -1.72 -8.05 32.03
N TYR A 151 -2.24 -8.46 30.86
CA TYR A 151 -3.11 -9.64 30.75
C TYR A 151 -2.38 -10.93 31.15
N TRP A 152 -1.11 -11.07 30.77
CA TRP A 152 -0.28 -12.22 31.13
C TRP A 152 0.04 -12.26 32.63
N LEU A 153 0.27 -11.11 33.26
CA LEU A 153 0.50 -10.99 34.70
C LEU A 153 -0.75 -11.24 35.57
N LEU A 154 -1.94 -11.04 35.02
CA LEU A 154 -3.21 -11.22 35.74
C LEU A 154 -3.75 -12.67 35.66
N ARG A 155 -3.18 -13.49 34.78
CA ARG A 155 -3.54 -14.90 34.55
C ARG A 155 -2.70 -15.84 35.41
#